data_AF-A0A117QKM9-F1
#
_entry.id   AF-A0A117QKM9-F1
#
_cell.length_a   1.000
_cell.length_b   1.000
_cell.length_c   1.000
_cell.angle_alpha   90.00
_cell.angle_beta   90.00
_cell.angle_gamma   90.00
#
_symmetry.space_group_name_H-M   'P 1'
#
loop_
_entity.id
_entity.type
_entity.pdbx_description
1 polymer ?
#
loop_
_entity_poly.entity_id
_entity_poly.type
_entity_poly.pdbx_seq_one_letter_code
_entity_poly.pdbx_strand_id
1 'polypeptide(L)' 'MEQRSRSRMYFITASVAFLVLAMSGTALAVMGNGAGWLLVAIAVVLWGGLYLTLTYTRRSHP' A
#
# COMPACT_ATOMS: atom_id res chain seq x y z
N MET A 1 -3.42 -10.20 22.61
CA MET A 1 -2.91 -10.74 21.33
C MET A 1 -3.77 -10.38 20.10
N GLU A 2 -5.05 -9.99 20.25
CA GLU A 2 -5.95 -9.68 19.12
C GLU A 2 -5.53 -8.48 18.25
N GLN A 3 -4.96 -7.44 18.85
CA GLN A 3 -4.55 -6.22 18.12
C GLN A 3 -3.47 -6.51 17.07
N ARG A 4 -2.51 -7.39 17.39
CA ARG A 4 -1.42 -7.79 16.49
C ARG A 4 -1.93 -8.59 15.28
N SER A 5 -2.99 -9.38 15.47
CA SER A 5 -3.66 -10.13 14.40
C SER A 5 -4.41 -9.20 13.44
N ARG A 6 -5.16 -8.24 13.99
CA ARG A 6 -5.85 -7.21 13.19
C ARG A 6 -4.89 -6.36 12.36
N SER A 7 -3.80 -5.84 12.95
CA SER A 7 -2.81 -5.05 12.20
C SER A 7 -2.16 -5.84 11.07
N ARG A 8 -1.95 -7.15 11.26
CA ARG A 8 -1.41 -8.04 10.21
C ARG A 8 -2.43 -8.23 9.09
N MET A 9 -3.71 -8.40 9.42
CA MET A 9 -4.79 -8.50 8.45
C MET A 9 -4.91 -7.21 7.63
N TYR A 10 -4.90 -6.03 8.26
CA TYR A 10 -4.91 -4.75 7.56
C TYR A 10 -3.72 -4.56 6.62
N PHE A 11 -2.52 -4.97 7.04
CA PHE A 11 -1.33 -4.90 6.19
C PHE A 11 -1.43 -5.80 4.96
N ILE A 12 -1.94 -7.03 5.14
CA ILE A 12 -2.16 -7.96 4.03
C ILE A 12 -3.18 -7.37 3.05
N THR A 13 -4.33 -6.92 3.55
CA THR A 13 -5.37 -6.32 2.71
C THR A 13 -4.87 -5.09 1.96
N ALA A 14 -4.12 -4.20 2.64
CA ALA A 14 -3.53 -3.03 2.01
C ALA A 14 -2.47 -3.37 0.95
N SER A 15 -1.71 -4.45 1.15
CA SER A 15 -0.73 -4.91 0.16
C SER A 15 -1.39 -5.52 -1.07
N VAL A 16 -2.49 -6.27 -0.90
CA VAL A 16 -3.30 -6.77 -2.02
C VAL A 16 -3.95 -5.61 -2.77
N ALA A 17 -4.53 -4.65 -2.05
CA ALA A 17 -5.11 -3.46 -2.67
C ALA A 17 -4.06 -2.64 -3.45
N PHE A 18 -2.86 -2.47 -2.89
CA PHE A 18 -1.74 -1.82 -3.56
C PHE A 18 -1.37 -2.52 -4.88
N LEU A 19 -1.26 -3.85 -4.88
CA LEU A 19 -0.95 -4.62 -6.08
C LEU A 19 -2.00 -4.41 -7.19
N VAL A 20 -3.28 -4.48 -6.83
CA VAL A 20 -4.38 -4.24 -7.76
C VAL A 20 -4.30 -2.83 -8.32
N LEU A 21 -4.13 -1.83 -7.46
CA LEU A 21 -4.06 -0.41 -7.85
C LEU A 21 -2.83 -0.12 -8.73
N ALA A 22 -1.68 -0.73 -8.42
CA ALA A 22 -0.47 -0.62 -9.21
C ALA A 22 -0.62 -1.26 -10.59
N MET A 23 -1.24 -2.44 -10.69
CA MET A 23 -1.53 -3.11 -11.97
C MET A 23 -2.53 -2.29 -12.81
N SER A 24 -3.61 -1.81 -12.22
CA SER A 24 -4.59 -0.96 -12.92
C SER A 24 -3.97 0.38 -13.36
N GLY A 25 -3.15 1.00 -12.51
CA GLY A 25 -2.44 2.24 -12.84
C GLY A 25 -1.43 2.07 -13.97
N THR A 26 -0.65 0.98 -13.96
CA THR A 26 0.28 0.66 -15.07
C THR A 26 -0.46 0.34 -16.36
N ALA A 27 -1.58 -0.39 -16.30
CA ALA A 27 -2.40 -0.66 -17.49
C ALA A 27 -2.91 0.66 -18.13
N LEU A 28 -3.45 1.59 -17.32
CA LEU A 28 -3.87 2.91 -17.80
C LEU A 28 -2.71 3.73 -18.38
N ALA A 29 -1.54 3.66 -17.75
CA ALA A 29 -0.34 4.34 -18.21
C ALA A 29 0.14 3.84 -19.59
N VAL A 30 0.11 2.52 -19.80
CA VAL A 30 0.46 1.88 -21.07
C VAL A 30 -0.57 2.19 -22.17
N MET A 31 -1.83 2.40 -21.81
CA MET A 31 -2.87 2.86 -22.75
C MET A 31 -2.73 4.33 -23.18
N GLY A 32 -1.64 5.00 -22.79
CA GLY A 32 -1.35 6.39 -23.16
C GLY A 32 -1.98 7.43 -22.23
N ASN A 33 -2.64 7.01 -21.15
CA ASN A 33 -3.15 7.92 -20.15
C ASN A 33 -2.07 8.22 -19.10
N GLY A 34 -1.41 9.37 -19.22
CA GLY A 34 -0.35 9.80 -18.30
C GLY A 34 -0.77 9.86 -16.82
N ALA A 35 -2.08 9.98 -16.53
CA ALA A 35 -2.59 9.90 -15.16
C ALA A 35 -2.37 8.53 -14.49
N GLY A 36 -2.17 7.47 -15.29
CA GLY A 36 -1.85 6.13 -14.78
C GLY A 36 -0.54 6.10 -13.99
N TRP A 37 0.50 6.80 -14.44
CA TRP A 37 1.77 6.91 -13.71
C TRP A 37 1.61 7.66 -12.37
N LEU A 38 0.76 8.68 -12.34
CA LEU A 38 0.45 9.42 -11.12
C LEU A 38 -0.25 8.52 -10.09
N LEU A 39 -1.21 7.70 -10.54
CA LEU A 39 -1.90 6.71 -9.71
C LEU A 39 -0.93 5.69 -9.10
N VAL A 40 0.01 5.17 -9.90
CA VAL A 40 1.05 4.25 -9.41
C VAL A 40 1.93 4.93 -8.36
N ALA A 41 2.37 6.16 -8.61
CA ALA A 41 3.19 6.91 -7.66
C ALA A 41 2.47 7.13 -6.32
N ILE A 42 1.20 7.53 -6.34
CA ILE A 42 0.37 7.70 -5.13
C ILE A 42 0.21 6.37 -4.39
N ALA A 43 -0.04 5.27 -5.12
CA ALA A 43 -0.15 3.94 -4.53
C ALA A 43 1.13 3.54 -3.78
N VAL A 44 2.31 3.80 -4.37
CA VAL A 44 3.61 3.48 -3.75
C VAL A 44 3.82 4.30 -2.48
N VAL A 45 3.51 5.60 -2.51
CA VAL A 45 3.64 6.48 -1.33
C VAL A 45 2.72 6.02 -0.20
N LEU A 46 1.46 5.69 -0.49
CA LEU A 46 0.50 5.21 0.52
C LEU A 46 0.93 3.88 1.13
N TRP A 47 1.39 2.94 0.30
CA TRP A 47 1.86 1.65 0.79
C TRP A 47 3.15 1.78 1.61
N GLY A 48 4.10 2.61 1.16
CA GLY A 48 5.33 2.92 1.89
C GLY A 48 5.06 3.60 3.24
N GLY A 49 4.13 4.57 3.28
CA GLY A 49 3.71 5.23 4.51
C GLY A 49 3.08 4.25 5.51
N LEU A 50 2.23 3.35 5.03
CA LEU A 50 1.64 2.29 5.86
C LEU A 50 2.71 1.34 6.40
N TYR A 51 3.68 0.95 5.56
CA TYR A 51 4.80 0.10 5.96
C TYR A 51 5.66 0.72 7.07
N LEU A 52 6.01 2.01 6.92
CA LEU A 52 6.74 2.76 7.94
C LEU A 52 5.91 2.84 9.23
N THR A 53 4.63 3.22 9.13
CA THR A 53 3.74 3.33 10.29
C THR A 53 3.69 2.03 11.08
N LEU A 54 3.51 0.89 10.41
CA LEU A 54 3.49 -0.42 11.08
C LEU A 54 4.85 -0.80 11.68
N THR A 55 5.95 -0.41 11.04
CA THR A 55 7.31 -0.68 11.52
C THR A 55 7.62 0.13 12.79
N TYR A 56 7.26 1.42 12.80
CA TYR A 56 7.46 2.29 13.96
C TYR A 56 6.51 1.95 15.11
N THR A 57 5.24 1.66 14.84
CA THR A 57 4.26 1.24 15.87
C THR A 57 4.65 -0.10 16.52
N ARG A 58 5.35 -0.98 15.81
CA ARG A 58 5.93 -2.20 16.39
C ARG A 58 7.15 -1.95 17.28
N ARG A 59 7.88 -0.85 17.08
CA ARG A 59 9.05 -0.48 17.90
C ARG A 59 8.67 0.29 19.17
N SER A 60 7.56 1.03 19.16
CA SER A 60 7.11 1.83 20.29
C SER A 60 6.26 1.08 21.32
N HIS A 61 5.84 -0.15 21.03
CA HIS A 61 5.23 -1.07 22.00
C HIS A 61 6.27 -2.13 22.45
N PRO A 62 6.99 -1.91 23.57
CA PRO A 62 7.80 -2.94 24.23
C PRO A 62 6.96 -4.07 24.83
#